data_AF-R6XC91-F1
#
_entry.id   AF-R6XC91-F1
#
_cell.length_a   1.000
_cell.length_b   1.000
_cell.length_c   1.000
_cell.angle_alpha   90.00
_cell.angle_beta   90.00
_cell.angle_gamma   90.00
#
_symmetry.space_group_name_H-M   'P 1'
#
loop_
_entity.id
_entity.type
_entity.pdbx_description
1 polymer ?
#
loop_
_entity_poly.entity_id
_entity_poly.type
_entity_poly.pdbx_seq_one_letter_code
_entity_poly.pdbx_strand_id
1 'polypeptide(L)'
;MNPRQSVVFYTSGNASQGTYYTNFTLRNGSTIYLVSNDGRTIIDTIDIPADLPSDCSVVKVPTGVKMMDFETKVTDKPTPGSYNGDVDAKTNSQIMKEKDPHGWVLTLISVSVVFIALTILAFIFGWIGNANKKTAAPKATKAAKPSKKNGNMTPEIAAAISMALSQEFGGEVYAAIAMALDDYLGGGIHDEESFVITIRPSQNGNWNDKTQNFRQLPR
;
A
#
# COMPACT_ATOMS: atom_id res chain seq x y z
N MET A 1 -11.83 27.52 34.33
CA MET A 1 -12.06 27.72 32.88
C MET A 1 -12.20 26.36 32.24
N ASN A 2 -13.17 26.20 31.36
CA ASN A 2 -13.29 25.00 30.53
C ASN A 2 -12.14 24.98 29.50
N PRO A 3 -11.79 23.80 28.96
CA PRO A 3 -10.78 23.71 27.92
C PRO A 3 -11.08 24.65 26.75
N ARG A 4 -10.03 25.27 26.19
CA ARG A 4 -10.09 26.20 25.03
C ARG A 4 -10.80 27.54 25.28
N GLN A 5 -10.98 27.96 26.54
CA GLN A 5 -11.42 29.31 26.84
C GLN A 5 -10.24 30.28 26.97
N SER A 6 -10.44 31.53 26.55
CA SER A 6 -9.49 32.62 26.70
C SER A 6 -10.13 33.74 27.53
N VAL A 7 -9.30 34.48 28.28
CA VAL A 7 -9.70 35.64 29.08
C VAL A 7 -8.68 36.74 28.82
N VAL A 8 -9.16 37.98 28.70
CA VAL A 8 -8.33 39.16 28.48
C VAL A 8 -8.28 39.97 29.77
N PHE A 9 -7.07 40.37 30.17
CA PHE A 9 -6.85 41.29 31.28
C PHE A 9 -6.26 42.60 30.76
N TYR A 10 -6.82 43.71 31.23
CA TYR A 10 -6.37 45.06 30.87
C TYR A 10 -5.45 45.60 31.95
N THR A 11 -4.24 45.99 31.59
CA THR A 11 -3.24 46.52 32.52
C THR A 11 -3.30 48.05 32.60
N SER A 12 -4.41 48.59 33.10
CA SER A 12 -4.64 50.04 33.18
C SER A 12 -4.07 50.69 34.44
N GLY A 13 -3.68 49.91 35.45
CA GLY A 13 -3.28 50.43 36.76
C GLY A 13 -4.44 50.79 37.68
N ASN A 14 -5.69 50.59 37.25
CA ASN A 14 -6.88 50.92 38.03
C ASN A 14 -7.85 49.73 38.12
N ALA A 15 -7.73 48.97 39.21
CA ALA A 15 -8.58 47.81 39.48
C ALA A 15 -10.06 48.16 39.74
N SER A 16 -10.39 49.44 40.00
CA SER A 16 -11.78 49.88 40.20
C SER A 16 -12.60 49.92 38.91
N GLN A 17 -11.95 49.80 37.74
CA GLN A 17 -12.63 49.78 36.43
C GLN A 17 -13.38 48.45 36.17
N GLY A 18 -13.07 47.39 36.91
CA GLY A 18 -13.78 46.12 36.85
C GLY A 18 -12.88 44.90 37.04
N THR A 19 -13.48 43.71 37.06
CA THR A 19 -12.81 42.44 37.42
C THR A 19 -11.65 42.04 36.49
N TYR A 20 -11.64 42.52 35.24
CA TYR A 20 -10.58 42.24 34.26
C TYR A 20 -9.51 43.33 34.17
N TYR A 21 -9.56 44.34 35.04
CA TYR A 21 -8.56 45.40 35.09
C TYR A 21 -7.57 45.15 36.22
N THR A 22 -6.27 45.21 35.91
CA THR A 22 -5.24 45.02 36.92
C THR A 22 -4.91 46.34 37.63
N ASN A 23 -4.35 46.23 38.83
CA ASN A 23 -3.86 47.36 39.63
C ASN A 23 -2.46 47.84 39.21
N PHE A 24 -1.91 47.35 38.10
CA PHE A 24 -0.59 47.73 37.61
C PHE A 24 -0.63 48.07 36.11
N THR A 25 0.38 48.82 35.67
CA THR A 25 0.59 49.13 34.25
C THR A 25 1.75 48.32 33.70
N LEU A 26 1.63 47.90 32.44
CA LEU A 26 2.65 47.12 31.77
C LEU A 26 3.70 48.05 31.15
N ARG A 27 4.98 47.69 31.26
CA ARG A 27 6.10 48.43 30.67
C ARG A 27 6.97 47.49 29.84
N ASN A 28 7.59 48.00 28.79
CA ASN A 28 8.57 47.24 28.04
C ASN A 28 9.73 46.83 28.96
N GLY A 29 10.22 45.60 28.83
CA GLY A 29 11.24 45.04 29.71
C GLY A 29 10.72 44.47 31.04
N SER A 30 9.39 44.35 31.20
CA SER A 30 8.79 43.70 32.37
C SER A 30 8.51 42.22 32.12
N THR A 31 8.50 41.43 33.20
CA THR A 31 8.12 40.01 33.16
C THR A 31 6.77 39.84 33.84
N ILE A 32 5.87 39.10 33.19
CA ILE A 32 4.57 38.73 33.77
C ILE A 32 4.65 37.30 34.26
N TYR A 33 4.22 37.09 35.50
CA TYR A 33 4.07 35.78 36.11
C TYR A 33 2.58 35.46 36.26
N LEU A 34 2.17 34.29 35.78
CA LEU A 34 0.89 33.70 36.11
C LEU A 34 1.09 32.80 37.32
N VAL A 35 0.52 33.16 38.45
CA VAL A 35 0.68 32.43 39.71
C VAL A 35 -0.63 31.70 40.04
N SER A 36 -0.51 30.49 40.59
CA SER A 36 -1.66 29.72 41.08
C SER A 36 -2.33 30.39 42.27
N ASN A 37 -3.49 29.87 42.66
CA ASN A 37 -4.28 30.37 43.79
C ASN A 37 -3.54 30.32 45.15
N ASP A 38 -2.46 29.53 45.23
CA ASP A 38 -1.60 29.40 46.40
C ASP A 38 -0.64 30.59 46.58
N GLY A 39 -0.54 31.47 45.59
CA GLY A 39 0.34 32.63 45.58
C GLY A 39 1.83 32.29 45.55
N ARG A 40 2.19 31.02 45.31
CA ARG A 40 3.58 30.54 45.34
C ARG A 40 3.97 29.79 44.06
N THR A 41 3.05 29.02 43.50
CA THR A 41 3.34 28.21 42.33
C THR A 41 3.19 29.06 41.08
N ILE A 42 4.30 29.27 40.36
CA ILE A 42 4.29 29.92 39.06
C ILE A 42 3.77 28.91 38.04
N ILE A 43 2.61 29.18 37.44
CA ILE A 43 1.99 28.39 36.39
C ILE A 43 2.66 28.71 35.05
N ASP A 44 2.88 29.99 34.77
CA ASP A 44 3.48 30.43 33.51
C ASP A 44 4.24 31.75 33.68
N THR A 45 5.13 32.03 32.74
CA THR A 45 5.94 33.25 32.69
C THR A 45 6.10 33.71 31.25
N ILE A 46 6.00 35.02 31.04
CA ILE A 46 6.26 35.68 29.77
C ILE A 46 7.10 36.93 30.00
N ASP A 47 8.23 36.99 29.30
CA ASP A 47 9.15 38.12 29.31
C ASP A 47 8.82 39.07 28.16
N ILE A 48 8.64 40.36 28.48
CA ILE A 48 8.36 41.38 27.49
C ILE A 48 9.69 42.05 27.11
N PRO A 49 10.08 42.03 25.82
CA PRO A 49 11.30 42.67 25.38
C PRO A 49 11.28 44.18 25.65
N ALA A 50 12.43 44.74 26.02
CA ALA A 50 12.57 46.17 26.29
C ALA A 50 12.42 47.02 25.02
N ASP A 51 12.77 46.45 23.88
CA ASP A 51 12.74 47.01 22.54
C ASP A 51 11.47 46.69 21.75
N LEU A 52 10.37 46.31 22.42
CA LEU A 52 9.09 46.03 21.77
C LEU A 52 8.59 47.27 20.98
N PRO A 53 8.44 47.18 19.65
CA PRO A 53 7.95 48.29 18.83
C PRO A 53 6.48 48.64 19.11
N SER A 54 6.06 49.85 18.70
CA SER A 54 4.63 50.21 18.66
C SER A 54 3.85 49.22 17.78
N ASP A 55 2.60 48.98 18.14
CA ASP A 55 1.66 48.12 17.40
C ASP A 55 2.12 46.65 17.25
N CYS A 56 3.08 46.22 18.07
CA CYS A 56 3.51 44.83 18.16
C CYS A 56 3.01 44.17 19.45
N SER A 57 2.83 42.86 19.38
CA SER A 57 2.43 42.02 20.50
C SER A 57 3.44 40.92 20.74
N VAL A 58 3.53 40.47 21.99
CA VAL A 58 4.41 39.38 22.40
C VAL A 58 3.58 38.12 22.54
N VAL A 59 3.99 37.05 21.87
CA VAL A 59 3.29 35.76 21.88
C VAL A 59 4.24 34.65 22.28
N LYS A 60 3.72 33.68 23.03
CA LYS A 60 4.45 32.47 23.41
C LYS A 60 4.00 31.33 22.50
N VAL A 61 4.87 30.93 21.58
CA VAL A 61 4.58 29.93 20.55
C VAL A 61 5.17 28.58 20.96
N PRO A 62 4.40 27.48 20.92
CA PRO A 62 4.95 26.16 21.16
C PRO A 62 5.91 25.77 20.02
N THR A 63 7.14 25.44 20.38
CA THR A 63 8.21 24.97 19.50
C THR A 63 8.51 23.49 19.79
N GLY A 64 9.05 22.78 18.80
CA GLY A 64 9.46 21.38 18.92
C GLY A 64 8.40 20.35 18.52
N VAL A 65 8.84 19.12 18.26
CA VAL A 65 8.01 18.03 17.71
C VAL A 65 6.88 17.60 18.66
N LYS A 66 7.09 17.78 19.97
CA LYS A 66 6.10 17.48 21.02
C LYS A 66 5.31 18.71 21.46
N MET A 67 5.58 19.90 20.92
CA MET A 67 4.94 21.16 21.32
C MET A 67 5.02 21.43 22.84
N MET A 68 6.13 21.05 23.46
CA MET A 68 6.36 21.19 24.91
C MET A 68 7.33 22.33 25.25
N ASP A 69 8.14 22.75 24.27
CA ASP A 69 9.03 23.89 24.42
C ASP A 69 8.28 25.13 23.94
N PHE A 70 8.52 26.28 24.57
CA PHE A 70 7.82 27.51 24.21
C PHE A 70 8.82 28.63 23.98
N GLU A 71 8.67 29.32 22.86
CA GLU A 71 9.50 30.47 22.51
C GLU A 71 8.68 31.75 22.47
N THR A 72 9.25 32.82 22.99
CA THR A 72 8.67 34.15 22.91
C THR A 72 8.99 34.75 21.55
N LYS A 73 7.96 35.12 20.79
CA LYS A 73 8.06 35.80 19.50
C LYS A 73 7.30 37.12 19.52
N VAL A 74 7.79 38.10 18.78
CA VAL A 74 7.11 39.36 18.55
C VAL A 74 6.34 39.26 17.24
N THR A 75 5.06 39.64 17.24
CA THR A 75 4.18 39.64 16.08
C THR A 75 3.41 40.95 15.96
N ASP A 76 3.25 41.44 14.74
CA ASP A 76 2.49 42.63 14.35
C ASP A 76 0.99 42.34 14.18
N LYS A 77 0.58 41.07 14.27
CA LYS A 77 -0.82 40.64 14.18
C LYS A 77 -1.31 40.10 15.53
N PRO A 78 -1.77 40.96 16.44
CA PRO A 78 -2.38 40.49 17.69
C PRO A 78 -3.66 39.73 17.36
N THR A 79 -3.78 38.49 17.84
CA THR A 79 -5.03 37.71 17.74
C THR A 79 -5.60 37.38 19.11
N PRO A 80 -6.19 38.37 19.84
CA PRO A 80 -6.85 38.11 21.11
C PRO A 80 -7.95 37.05 20.95
N GLY A 81 -7.91 36.00 21.77
CA GLY A 81 -8.91 34.95 21.77
C GLY A 81 -8.73 33.86 20.70
N SER A 82 -7.67 33.90 19.89
CA SER A 82 -7.28 32.76 19.05
C SER A 82 -6.82 31.59 19.92
N TYR A 83 -6.98 30.36 19.41
CA TYR A 83 -6.48 29.16 20.07
C TYR A 83 -4.95 29.11 19.99
N ASN A 84 -4.30 28.53 21.03
CA ASN A 84 -2.86 28.30 21.01
C ASN A 84 -2.45 27.49 19.79
N GLY A 85 -1.57 28.08 19.00
CA GLY A 85 -1.10 27.60 17.72
C GLY A 85 -0.51 28.79 16.97
N ASP A 86 0.56 28.56 16.24
CA ASP A 86 1.06 29.58 15.34
C ASP A 86 0.00 29.81 14.25
N VAL A 87 -0.70 30.94 14.31
CA VAL A 87 -1.77 31.31 13.36
C VAL A 87 -1.22 31.47 11.94
N ASP A 88 0.08 31.72 11.83
CA ASP A 88 0.84 31.80 10.58
C ASP A 88 1.66 30.52 10.32
N ALA A 89 1.45 29.43 11.08
CA ALA A 89 2.12 28.16 10.82
C ALA A 89 1.76 27.67 9.43
N LYS A 90 2.76 27.74 8.54
CA LYS A 90 2.63 27.18 7.20
C LYS A 90 2.29 25.70 7.32
N THR A 91 1.18 25.28 6.72
CA THR A 91 0.86 23.86 6.66
C THR A 91 1.94 23.11 5.86
N ASN A 92 2.13 21.82 6.11
CA ASN A 92 3.09 21.02 5.32
C ASN A 92 2.84 21.14 3.80
N SER A 93 1.57 21.29 3.38
CA SER A 93 1.22 21.53 1.98
C SER A 93 1.61 22.92 1.49
N GLN A 94 1.53 23.96 2.31
CA GLN A 94 2.02 25.31 1.98
C GLN A 94 3.55 25.35 1.91
N ILE A 95 4.24 24.68 2.83
CA ILE A 95 5.71 24.53 2.80
C ILE A 95 6.12 23.75 1.54
N MET A 96 5.38 22.69 1.19
CA MET A 96 5.64 21.92 -0.03
C MET A 96 5.41 22.76 -1.28
N LYS A 97 4.36 23.60 -1.31
CA LYS A 97 4.07 24.51 -2.43
C LYS A 97 5.15 25.58 -2.60
N GLU A 98 5.76 26.03 -1.51
CA GLU A 98 6.87 26.99 -1.54
C GLU A 98 8.17 26.34 -2.02
N LYS A 99 8.44 25.09 -1.61
CA LYS A 99 9.66 24.34 -1.98
C LYS A 99 9.58 23.69 -3.36
N ASP A 100 8.39 23.29 -3.81
CA ASP A 100 8.12 22.71 -5.12
C ASP A 100 6.94 23.44 -5.80
N PRO A 101 7.15 24.67 -6.31
CA PRO A 101 6.09 25.48 -6.92
C PRO A 101 5.47 24.84 -8.16
N HIS A 102 6.25 24.03 -8.88
CA HIS A 102 5.83 23.37 -10.12
C HIS A 102 5.32 21.93 -9.89
N GLY A 103 5.51 21.36 -8.69
CA GLY A 103 5.02 20.02 -8.34
C GLY A 103 5.82 18.87 -8.97
N TRP A 104 7.03 19.12 -9.47
CA TRP A 104 7.83 18.11 -10.15
C TRP A 104 8.37 17.05 -9.21
N VAL A 105 8.73 17.43 -7.99
CA VAL A 105 9.23 16.49 -6.99
C VAL A 105 8.10 15.57 -6.54
N LEU A 106 6.92 16.13 -6.28
CA LEU A 106 5.75 15.35 -5.87
C LEU A 106 5.32 14.34 -6.95
N THR A 107 5.28 14.75 -8.21
CA THR A 107 4.90 13.87 -9.33
C THR A 107 5.94 12.78 -9.57
N LEU A 108 7.23 13.11 -9.52
CA LEU A 108 8.31 12.13 -9.72
C LEU A 108 8.33 11.07 -8.62
N ILE A 109 8.12 11.44 -7.36
CA ILE A 109 8.01 10.48 -6.25
C ILE A 109 6.79 9.58 -6.46
N SER A 110 5.63 10.15 -6.81
CA SER A 110 4.40 9.37 -7.04
C SER A 110 4.56 8.35 -8.16
N VAL A 111 5.08 8.75 -9.32
CA VAL A 111 5.31 7.86 -10.46
C VAL A 111 6.37 6.80 -10.13
N SER A 112 7.46 7.20 -9.48
CA SER A 112 8.55 6.29 -9.09
C SER A 112 8.07 5.14 -8.18
N VAL A 113 7.27 5.45 -7.15
CA VAL A 113 6.75 4.44 -6.22
C VAL A 113 5.86 3.42 -6.95
N VAL A 114 5.01 3.88 -7.88
CA VAL A 114 4.13 2.99 -8.67
C VAL A 114 4.96 2.08 -9.56
N PHE A 115 5.97 2.61 -10.26
CA PHE A 115 6.86 1.79 -11.09
C PHE A 115 7.62 0.75 -10.28
N ILE A 116 8.13 1.11 -9.10
CA ILE A 116 8.82 0.17 -8.20
C ILE A 116 7.87 -0.93 -7.75
N ALA A 117 6.65 -0.60 -7.35
CA ALA A 117 5.64 -1.58 -6.93
C ALA A 117 5.30 -2.58 -8.06
N LEU A 118 5.07 -2.09 -9.28
CA LEU A 118 4.78 -2.94 -10.44
C LEU A 118 5.99 -3.81 -10.83
N THR A 119 7.20 -3.25 -10.75
CA THR A 119 8.44 -3.99 -11.06
C THR A 119 8.63 -5.15 -10.08
N ILE A 120 8.41 -4.93 -8.79
CA ILE A 120 8.50 -5.98 -7.76
C ILE A 120 7.45 -7.08 -8.04
N LEU A 121 6.21 -6.68 -8.36
CA LEU A 121 5.14 -7.64 -8.64
C LEU A 121 5.43 -8.48 -9.88
N ALA A 122 5.96 -7.86 -10.95
CA ALA A 122 6.39 -8.54 -12.16
C ALA A 122 7.53 -9.54 -11.87
N PHE A 123 8.47 -9.18 -10.99
CA PHE A 123 9.57 -10.05 -10.60
C PHE A 123 9.08 -11.29 -9.84
N ILE A 124 8.13 -11.11 -8.91
CA ILE A 124 7.48 -12.21 -8.18
C ILE A 124 6.79 -13.17 -9.15
N PHE A 125 5.97 -12.66 -10.07
CA PHE A 125 5.29 -13.50 -11.05
C PHE A 125 6.27 -14.20 -12.01
N GLY A 126 7.36 -13.54 -12.40
CA GLY A 126 8.43 -14.14 -13.19
C GLY A 126 9.08 -15.33 -12.47
N TRP A 127 9.33 -15.21 -11.16
CA TRP A 127 9.90 -16.28 -10.34
C TRP A 127 8.94 -17.46 -10.18
N ILE A 128 7.67 -17.21 -9.85
CA ILE A 128 6.65 -18.26 -9.76
C ILE A 128 6.46 -18.95 -11.12
N GLY A 129 6.40 -18.18 -12.21
CA GLY A 129 6.26 -18.70 -13.57
C GLY A 129 7.42 -19.62 -13.98
N ASN A 130 8.66 -19.24 -13.67
CA ASN A 130 9.83 -20.08 -13.94
C ASN A 130 9.90 -21.32 -13.04
N ALA A 131 9.43 -21.24 -11.79
CA ALA A 131 9.35 -22.40 -10.91
C ALA A 131 8.34 -23.43 -11.44
N ASN A 132 7.18 -23.00 -11.92
CA ASN A 132 6.16 -23.88 -12.50
C ASN A 132 6.61 -24.56 -13.80
N LYS A 133 7.43 -23.89 -14.62
CA LYS A 133 8.03 -24.50 -15.83
C LYS A 133 8.98 -25.66 -15.51
N LYS A 134 9.68 -25.61 -14.37
CA LYS A 134 10.61 -26.68 -13.95
C LYS A 134 9.89 -27.93 -13.43
N THR A 135 8.70 -27.78 -12.87
CA THR A 135 7.87 -28.90 -12.38
C THR A 135 7.05 -29.57 -13.49
N ALA A 136 6.87 -28.89 -14.62
CA ALA A 136 6.15 -29.39 -15.79
C ALA A 136 7.06 -30.03 -16.86
N ALA A 137 8.34 -30.31 -16.55
CA ALA A 137 9.16 -31.16 -17.41
C ALA A 137 8.69 -32.62 -17.26
N PRO A 138 8.05 -33.24 -18.27
CA PRO A 138 7.69 -34.64 -18.17
C PRO A 138 8.99 -35.46 -18.05
N LYS A 139 9.04 -36.32 -17.03
CA LYS A 139 10.06 -37.37 -16.95
C LYS A 139 10.13 -38.04 -18.31
N ALA A 140 11.32 -38.04 -18.93
CA ALA A 140 11.60 -38.83 -20.11
C ALA A 140 11.37 -40.31 -19.78
N THR A 141 10.14 -40.79 -20.00
CA THR A 141 9.81 -42.20 -19.95
C THR A 141 10.44 -42.82 -21.18
N LYS A 142 11.50 -43.60 -20.89
CA LYS A 142 12.22 -44.51 -21.76
C LYS A 142 11.45 -44.92 -23.02
N ALA A 143 12.10 -44.65 -24.16
CA ALA A 143 11.79 -45.10 -25.49
C ALA A 143 11.09 -46.48 -25.55
N ALA A 144 9.84 -46.48 -26.00
CA ALA A 144 9.20 -47.67 -26.55
C ALA A 144 9.55 -47.75 -28.05
N LYS A 145 10.11 -48.89 -28.46
CA LYS A 145 10.50 -49.21 -29.84
C LYS A 145 9.32 -49.04 -30.81
N PRO A 146 9.52 -48.54 -32.05
CA PRO A 146 8.44 -48.48 -33.02
C PRO A 146 8.18 -49.88 -33.58
N SER A 147 6.98 -50.38 -33.35
CA SER A 147 6.43 -51.54 -34.05
C SER A 147 6.01 -51.09 -35.45
N LYS A 148 6.56 -51.76 -36.47
CA LYS A 148 6.14 -51.66 -37.88
C LYS A 148 4.62 -51.77 -38.03
N LYS A 149 4.01 -50.84 -38.76
CA LYS A 149 3.00 -51.18 -39.79
C LYS A 149 2.71 -50.01 -40.74
N ASN A 150 3.15 -50.21 -41.98
CA ASN A 150 2.60 -49.85 -43.29
C ASN A 150 1.56 -48.72 -43.40
N GLY A 151 1.93 -47.68 -44.16
CA GLY A 151 1.00 -46.71 -44.76
C GLY A 151 1.75 -45.61 -45.52
N ASN A 152 1.92 -45.80 -46.83
CA ASN A 152 2.46 -44.90 -47.87
C ASN A 152 2.83 -43.44 -47.52
N MET A 153 3.91 -43.23 -46.76
CA MET A 153 4.82 -42.11 -46.94
C MET A 153 6.24 -42.64 -46.79
N THR A 154 7.15 -42.26 -47.69
CA THR A 154 8.55 -42.70 -47.63
C THR A 154 9.12 -42.35 -46.25
N PRO A 155 9.63 -43.33 -45.48
CA PRO A 155 10.02 -43.14 -44.08
C PRO A 155 11.14 -42.11 -43.91
N GLU A 156 11.90 -41.88 -44.97
CA GLU A 156 12.98 -40.89 -45.02
C GLU A 156 12.46 -39.46 -45.06
N ILE A 157 11.33 -39.18 -45.71
CA ILE A 157 10.76 -37.83 -45.80
C ILE A 157 10.08 -37.47 -44.48
N ALA A 158 9.34 -38.39 -43.86
CA ALA A 158 8.74 -38.17 -42.55
C ALA A 158 9.80 -38.04 -41.44
N ALA A 159 10.91 -38.80 -41.53
CA ALA A 159 12.03 -38.67 -40.61
C ALA A 159 12.83 -37.38 -40.85
N ALA A 160 13.05 -36.96 -42.09
CA ALA A 160 13.75 -35.71 -42.41
C ALA A 160 12.94 -34.46 -42.04
N ILE A 161 11.63 -34.47 -42.28
CA ILE A 161 10.73 -33.39 -41.86
C ILE A 161 10.66 -33.32 -40.33
N SER A 162 10.54 -34.47 -39.64
CA SER A 162 10.53 -34.47 -38.17
C SER A 162 11.88 -34.06 -37.57
N MET A 163 13.02 -34.44 -38.16
CA MET A 163 14.34 -33.98 -37.71
C MET A 163 14.58 -32.49 -37.99
N ALA A 164 14.31 -32.00 -39.21
CA ALA A 164 14.52 -30.61 -39.59
C ALA A 164 13.65 -29.65 -38.76
N LEU A 165 12.40 -30.03 -38.54
CA LEU A 165 11.45 -29.23 -37.78
C LEU A 165 11.84 -29.34 -36.28
N SER A 166 12.17 -30.52 -35.72
CA SER A 166 12.60 -30.67 -34.30
C SER A 166 13.83 -29.85 -33.89
N GLN A 167 14.63 -29.42 -34.86
CA GLN A 167 15.81 -28.58 -34.63
C GLN A 167 15.46 -27.08 -34.56
N GLU A 168 14.31 -26.66 -35.07
CA GLU A 168 13.90 -25.25 -35.18
C GLU A 168 12.79 -24.87 -34.17
N PHE A 169 11.90 -25.79 -33.81
CA PHE A 169 10.88 -25.57 -32.79
C PHE A 169 10.96 -26.67 -31.72
N GLY A 170 10.57 -26.40 -30.48
CA GLY A 170 10.64 -27.40 -29.40
C GLY A 170 9.74 -28.62 -29.67
N GLY A 171 10.13 -29.79 -29.13
CA GLY A 171 9.43 -31.09 -29.24
C GLY A 171 7.92 -31.07 -28.95
N GLU A 172 7.46 -30.07 -28.21
CA GLU A 172 6.06 -29.80 -27.88
C GLU A 172 5.19 -29.37 -29.07
N VAL A 173 5.74 -28.57 -29.99
CA VAL A 173 5.03 -28.15 -31.21
C VAL A 173 4.82 -29.36 -32.13
N TYR A 174 5.78 -30.30 -32.14
CA TYR A 174 5.68 -31.56 -32.89
C TYR A 174 4.61 -32.48 -32.35
N ALA A 175 4.55 -32.64 -31.03
CA ALA A 175 3.54 -33.47 -30.40
C ALA A 175 2.13 -32.91 -30.67
N ALA A 176 1.97 -31.59 -30.61
CA ALA A 176 0.69 -30.93 -30.89
C ALA A 176 0.27 -31.06 -32.37
N ILE A 177 1.19 -30.84 -33.31
CA ILE A 177 0.92 -30.98 -34.76
C ILE A 177 0.65 -32.45 -35.12
N ALA A 178 1.42 -33.39 -34.57
CA ALA A 178 1.22 -34.81 -34.80
C ALA A 178 -0.10 -35.30 -34.21
N MET A 179 -0.49 -34.83 -33.02
CA MET A 179 -1.79 -35.14 -32.42
C MET A 179 -2.95 -34.54 -33.23
N ALA A 180 -2.81 -33.31 -33.73
CA ALA A 180 -3.82 -32.69 -34.59
C ALA A 180 -3.97 -33.41 -35.94
N LEU A 181 -2.86 -33.87 -36.52
CA LEU A 181 -2.86 -34.68 -37.74
C LEU A 181 -3.41 -36.08 -37.51
N ASP A 182 -3.09 -36.71 -36.39
CA ASP A 182 -3.63 -38.03 -36.00
C ASP A 182 -5.13 -37.96 -35.72
N ASP A 183 -5.62 -36.89 -35.09
CA ASP A 183 -7.06 -36.65 -34.90
C ASP A 183 -7.78 -36.43 -36.25
N TYR A 184 -7.18 -35.64 -37.14
CA TYR A 184 -7.72 -35.35 -38.46
C TYR A 184 -7.70 -36.56 -39.42
N LEU A 185 -6.60 -37.33 -39.43
CA LEU A 185 -6.39 -38.46 -40.33
C LEU A 185 -6.89 -39.80 -39.76
N GLY A 186 -6.92 -39.93 -38.43
CA GLY A 186 -7.30 -41.13 -37.68
C GLY A 186 -8.80 -41.32 -37.49
N GLY A 187 -9.64 -40.41 -38.00
CA GLY A 187 -11.09 -40.61 -38.06
C GLY A 187 -11.82 -40.46 -36.73
N GLY A 188 -11.30 -39.66 -35.80
CA GLY A 188 -11.85 -39.44 -34.45
C GLY A 188 -13.13 -38.58 -34.36
N ILE A 189 -14.00 -38.59 -35.38
CA ILE A 189 -15.27 -37.84 -35.36
C ILE A 189 -16.49 -38.76 -35.11
N HIS A 190 -16.29 -40.07 -35.08
CA HIS A 190 -17.35 -41.00 -34.69
C HIS A 190 -16.78 -42.04 -33.72
N ASP A 191 -17.11 -41.89 -32.44
CA ASP A 191 -17.17 -43.04 -31.53
C ASP A 191 -18.07 -44.07 -32.23
N GLU A 192 -17.56 -45.27 -32.54
CA GLU A 192 -18.44 -46.38 -32.91
C GLU A 192 -19.24 -46.79 -31.66
N GLU A 193 -20.26 -46.00 -31.35
CA GLU A 193 -21.22 -46.32 -30.31
C GLU A 193 -22.05 -47.52 -30.78
N SER A 194 -21.94 -48.65 -30.07
CA SER A 194 -22.99 -49.65 -30.15
C SER A 194 -24.25 -49.03 -29.55
N PHE A 195 -25.31 -48.83 -30.35
CA PHE A 195 -26.60 -48.26 -29.95
C PHE A 195 -27.37 -49.06 -28.87
N VAL A 196 -26.70 -49.92 -28.10
CA VAL A 196 -27.26 -50.73 -27.02
C VAL A 196 -26.61 -50.34 -25.70
N ILE A 197 -27.30 -49.50 -24.93
CA ILE A 197 -26.93 -49.22 -23.54
C ILE A 197 -27.32 -50.44 -22.70
N THR A 198 -26.36 -51.33 -22.40
CA THR A 198 -26.61 -52.47 -21.50
C THR A 198 -26.34 -52.05 -20.05
N ILE A 199 -27.33 -51.42 -19.40
CA ILE A 199 -27.25 -51.15 -17.96
C ILE A 199 -27.47 -52.47 -17.21
N ARG A 200 -26.42 -53.01 -16.58
CA ARG A 200 -26.56 -54.12 -15.64
C ARG A 200 -26.86 -53.55 -14.25
N PRO A 201 -28.07 -53.75 -13.68
CA PRO A 201 -28.33 -53.36 -12.31
C PRO A 201 -27.49 -54.24 -11.37
N SER A 202 -26.67 -53.63 -10.50
CA SER A 202 -26.06 -54.38 -9.40
C SER A 202 -27.16 -54.70 -8.38
N GLN A 203 -27.39 -55.97 -8.09
CA GLN A 203 -28.49 -56.41 -7.22
C GLN A 203 -28.32 -56.02 -5.74
N ASN A 204 -27.15 -55.52 -5.34
CA ASN A 204 -26.88 -55.05 -3.99
C ASN A 204 -26.37 -53.60 -4.06
N GLY A 205 -27.31 -52.65 -4.13
CA GLY A 205 -27.02 -51.22 -4.05
C GLY A 205 -26.53 -50.86 -2.65
N ASN A 206 -25.21 -50.90 -2.45
CA ASN A 206 -24.52 -50.51 -1.22
C ASN A 206 -24.51 -48.98 -1.04
N TRP A 207 -25.68 -48.34 -1.12
CA TRP A 207 -25.85 -46.88 -1.09
C TRP A 207 -25.43 -46.24 0.24
N ASN A 208 -25.34 -47.06 1.30
CA ASN A 208 -24.90 -46.64 2.64
C ASN A 208 -23.51 -47.19 3.02
N ASP A 209 -22.73 -47.66 2.04
CA ASP A 209 -21.41 -48.20 2.31
C ASP A 209 -20.39 -47.09 2.53
N LYS A 210 -20.02 -46.89 3.79
CA LYS A 210 -19.07 -45.86 4.22
C LYS A 210 -17.65 -46.12 3.72
N THR A 211 -17.35 -47.29 3.15
CA THR A 211 -16.07 -47.57 2.50
C THR A 211 -15.91 -46.86 1.15
N GLN A 212 -17.02 -46.46 0.52
CA GLN A 212 -17.01 -45.64 -0.71
C GLN A 212 -16.93 -44.14 -0.42
N ASN A 213 -16.93 -43.74 0.86
CA ASN A 213 -16.78 -42.34 1.24
C ASN A 213 -15.30 -41.94 1.23
N PHE A 214 -14.97 -40.84 0.56
CA PHE A 214 -13.60 -40.30 0.45
C PHE A 214 -13.05 -39.69 1.76
N ARG A 215 -13.71 -39.90 2.91
CA ARG A 215 -13.33 -39.34 4.21
C ARG A 215 -12.61 -40.39 5.06
N GLN A 216 -11.36 -40.13 5.44
CA GLN A 216 -10.65 -40.91 6.45
C GLN A 216 -11.15 -40.54 7.85
N LEU A 217 -11.61 -41.52 8.62
CA LEU A 217 -11.98 -41.32 10.02
C LEU A 217 -10.71 -41.39 10.90
N PRO A 218 -10.56 -40.48 11.89
CA PRO A 218 -9.43 -40.50 12.81
C PRO A 218 -9.42 -41.79 13.66
N ARG A 219 -8.22 -42.31 13.95
CA ARG A 219 -8.00 -43.53 14.75
C ARG A 219 -8.20 -43.31 16.24
#